data_AF-A0A968KH50-F1
#
_entry.id   AF-A0A968KH50-F1
#
_cell.length_a   1.000
_cell.length_b   1.000
_cell.length_c   1.000
_cell.angle_alpha   90.00
_cell.angle_beta   90.00
_cell.angle_gamma   90.00
#
_symmetry.space_group_name_H-M   'P 1'
#
loop_
_entity.id
_entity.type
_entity.pdbx_description
1 polymer ?
#
loop_
_entity_poly.entity_id
_entity_poly.type
_entity_poly.pdbx_seq_one_letter_code
_entity_poly.pdbx_strand_id
1 'polypeptide(L)'
;MFNKLGIEVQDSPRAVREELLQGSGAVMADGVSIFVEAGNVKDRQIVVCRSPGPGESTESKIFDVEQYDEAWKQLQAWRLS
;
A
#
# COMPACT_ATOMS: atom_id res chain seq x y z
N MET A 1 -6.19 1.11 -9.93
CA MET A 1 -5.62 0.25 -8.87
C MET A 1 -6.69 -0.77 -8.48
N PHE A 2 -6.33 -1.86 -7.78
CA PHE A 2 -7.30 -2.85 -7.32
C PHE A 2 -7.07 -3.20 -5.87
N ASN A 3 -8.14 -3.43 -5.11
CA ASN A 3 -8.00 -3.98 -3.77
C ASN A 3 -7.76 -5.50 -3.81
N LYS A 4 -7.55 -6.13 -2.65
CA LYS A 4 -7.33 -7.59 -2.58
C LYS A 4 -8.50 -8.46 -3.05
N LEU A 5 -9.68 -7.87 -3.24
CA LEU A 5 -10.88 -8.53 -3.77
C LEU A 5 -11.01 -8.37 -5.30
N GLY A 6 -10.06 -7.68 -5.94
CA GLY A 6 -10.11 -7.39 -7.39
C GLY A 6 -11.08 -6.26 -7.76
N ILE A 7 -11.57 -5.49 -6.78
CA ILE A 7 -12.44 -4.33 -7.03
C ILE A 7 -11.56 -3.13 -7.38
N GLU A 8 -11.96 -2.39 -8.40
CA GLU A 8 -11.25 -1.18 -8.83
C GLU A 8 -11.30 -0.11 -7.73
N VAL A 9 -10.13 0.42 -7.40
CA VAL A 9 -9.95 1.53 -6.46
C VAL A 9 -9.43 2.73 -7.24
N GLN A 10 -10.08 3.88 -7.03
CA GLN A 10 -9.66 5.14 -7.64
C GLN A 10 -8.24 5.48 -7.23
N ASP A 11 -7.42 5.91 -8.20
CA ASP A 11 -6.04 6.37 -7.97
C ASP A 11 -6.05 7.76 -7.31
N SER A 12 -6.35 7.79 -6.02
CA SER A 12 -6.32 9.01 -5.20
C SER A 12 -5.91 8.68 -3.77
N PRO A 13 -5.18 9.60 -3.09
CA PRO A 13 -4.77 9.38 -1.70
C PRO A 13 -5.96 9.16 -0.78
N ARG A 14 -7.10 9.83 -1.05
CA ARG A 14 -8.30 9.64 -0.24
C ARG A 14 -8.87 8.23 -0.39
N ALA A 15 -9.13 7.80 -1.63
CA ALA A 15 -9.75 6.49 -1.87
C ALA A 15 -8.86 5.34 -1.39
N VAL A 16 -7.54 5.46 -1.58
CA VAL A 16 -6.58 4.46 -1.11
C VAL A 16 -6.52 4.43 0.42
N ARG A 17 -6.54 5.59 1.09
CA ARG A 17 -6.61 5.65 2.57
C ARG A 17 -7.88 4.99 3.12
N GLU A 18 -9.03 5.28 2.51
CA GLU A 18 -10.32 4.70 2.89
C GLU A 18 -10.27 3.17 2.74
N GLU A 19 -9.76 2.66 1.61
CA GLU A 19 -9.63 1.22 1.37
C GLU A 19 -8.66 0.53 2.35
N LEU A 20 -7.59 1.20 2.76
CA LEU A 20 -6.61 0.66 3.71
C LEU A 20 -7.11 0.63 5.15
N LEU A 21 -7.85 1.65 5.61
CA LEU A 21 -8.22 1.78 7.02
C LEU A 21 -9.62 1.26 7.34
N GLN A 22 -10.52 1.26 6.35
CA GLN A 22 -11.93 0.92 6.52
C GLN A 22 -12.40 -0.17 5.54
N GLY A 23 -11.72 -0.31 4.41
CA GLY A 23 -12.02 -1.33 3.40
C GLY A 23 -11.28 -2.64 3.64
N SER A 24 -10.73 -3.20 2.56
CA SER A 24 -10.08 -4.51 2.58
C SER A 24 -8.69 -4.51 3.23
N GLY A 25 -8.10 -3.35 3.49
CA GLY A 25 -6.78 -3.23 4.11
C GLY A 25 -5.61 -3.38 3.14
N ALA A 26 -5.86 -3.50 1.84
CA ALA A 26 -4.79 -3.64 0.84
C ALA A 26 -5.21 -3.11 -0.53
N VAL A 27 -4.28 -2.43 -1.19
CA VAL A 27 -4.40 -1.92 -2.56
C VAL A 27 -3.16 -2.31 -3.34
N MET A 28 -3.37 -2.82 -4.55
CA MET A 28 -2.36 -3.25 -5.50
C MET A 28 -2.42 -2.37 -6.75
N ALA A 29 -1.25 -2.09 -7.31
CA ALA A 29 -1.04 -1.43 -8.58
C ALA A 29 0.10 -2.15 -9.33
N ASP A 30 0.35 -1.79 -10.59
CA ASP A 30 1.38 -2.44 -11.39
C ASP A 30 2.75 -2.38 -10.71
N GLY A 31 3.24 -3.56 -10.29
CA GLY A 31 4.54 -3.74 -9.65
C GLY A 31 4.66 -3.26 -8.19
N VAL A 32 3.62 -2.63 -7.62
CA VAL A 32 3.66 -2.03 -6.28
C VAL A 32 2.35 -2.27 -5.52
N SER A 33 2.44 -2.55 -4.23
CA SER A 33 1.29 -2.68 -3.33
C SER A 33 1.46 -1.82 -2.08
N ILE A 34 0.33 -1.47 -1.48
CA ILE A 34 0.24 -0.82 -0.17
C ILE A 34 -0.82 -1.55 0.64
N PHE A 35 -0.51 -1.92 1.88
CA PHE A 35 -1.43 -2.65 2.74
C PHE A 35 -1.19 -2.33 4.21
N VAL A 36 -2.16 -2.61 5.05
CA VAL A 36 -2.03 -2.48 6.50
C VAL A 36 -1.75 -3.85 7.09
N GLU A 37 -0.64 -3.99 7.81
CA GLU A 37 -0.40 -5.12 8.70
C GLU A 37 -0.85 -4.74 10.11
N ALA A 38 -1.60 -5.64 10.75
CA ALA A 38 -1.88 -5.57 12.17
C ALA A 38 -0.91 -6.52 12.86
N GLY A 39 0.16 -5.99 13.45
CA GLY A 39 1.09 -6.81 14.23
C GLY A 39 0.44 -7.29 15.54
N ASN A 40 -0.06 -6.34 16.34
CA ASN A 40 -0.89 -6.55 17.52
C ASN A 40 -2.10 -5.60 17.48
N VAL A 41 -3.17 -5.89 18.23
CA VAL A 41 -4.48 -5.19 18.20
C VAL A 41 -4.40 -3.65 18.28
N LYS A 42 -3.30 -3.09 18.80
CA LYS A 42 -3.06 -1.65 18.91
C LYS A 42 -2.13 -1.02 17.86
N ASP A 43 -1.27 -1.81 17.19
CA ASP A 43 -0.24 -1.28 16.30
C ASP A 43 -0.51 -1.75 14.87
N ARG A 44 -1.31 -0.95 14.17
CA ARG A 44 -1.49 -1.06 12.72
C ARG A 44 -0.35 -0.30 12.04
N GLN A 45 0.31 -0.92 11.09
CA GLN A 45 1.35 -0.30 10.28
C GLN A 45 0.99 -0.40 8.80
N ILE A 46 1.34 0.63 8.04
CA ILE A 46 1.21 0.65 6.59
C ILE A 46 2.51 0.11 6.00
N VAL A 47 2.39 -0.90 5.14
CA VAL A 47 3.50 -1.48 4.39
C VAL A 47 3.31 -1.15 2.92
N VAL A 48 4.35 -0.56 2.31
CA VAL A 48 4.45 -0.36 0.87
C VAL A 48 5.48 -1.36 0.35
N CYS A 49 5.12 -2.17 -0.63
CA CYS A 49 6.00 -3.15 -1.25
C CYS A 49 6.11 -2.91 -2.75
N ARG A 50 7.29 -3.10 -3.33
CA ARG A 50 7.46 -3.23 -4.78
C ARG A 50 8.18 -4.52 -5.13
N SER A 51 7.79 -5.12 -6.25
CA SER A 51 8.47 -6.25 -6.86
C SER A 51 8.98 -5.79 -8.22
N PRO A 52 10.28 -5.42 -8.34
CA PRO A 52 10.78 -4.81 -9.57
C PRO A 52 10.93 -5.79 -10.74
N GLY A 53 10.92 -7.10 -10.49
CA GLY A 53 10.84 -8.11 -11.54
C GLY A 53 11.17 -9.53 -11.07
N PRO A 54 11.10 -10.53 -11.97
CA PRO A 54 11.48 -11.90 -11.66
C PRO A 54 12.98 -11.99 -11.36
N GLY A 55 13.32 -12.42 -10.14
CA GLY A 55 14.72 -12.60 -9.70
C GLY A 55 15.28 -11.43 -8.89
N GLU A 56 14.53 -10.33 -8.76
CA GLU A 56 14.89 -9.22 -7.88
C GLU A 56 14.22 -9.35 -6.50
N SER A 57 14.87 -8.81 -5.48
CA SER A 57 14.35 -8.86 -4.11
C SER A 57 13.16 -7.92 -3.98
N THR A 58 12.06 -8.39 -3.36
CA THR A 58 10.96 -7.51 -2.97
C THR A 58 11.48 -6.46 -2.01
N GLU A 59 11.26 -5.18 -2.34
CA GLU A 59 11.57 -4.07 -1.46
C GLU A 59 10.30 -3.69 -0.70
N SER A 60 10.41 -3.54 0.63
CA SER A 60 9.32 -3.09 1.48
C SER A 60 9.73 -1.90 2.34
N LYS A 61 8.78 -1.01 2.61
CA LYS A 61 8.92 0.08 3.57
C LYS A 61 7.70 0.11 4.47
N ILE A 62 7.96 0.30 5.76
CA ILE A 62 6.96 0.29 6.83
C ILE A 62 6.80 1.73 7.34
N PHE A 63 5.56 2.12 7.57
CA PHE A 63 5.15 3.43 8.06
C PHE A 63 4.10 3.24 9.15
N ASP A 64 4.03 4.17 10.10
CA ASP A 64 2.88 4.22 11.00
C ASP A 64 1.64 4.71 10.25
N VAL A 65 0.43 4.36 10.74
CA VAL A 65 -0.83 4.81 10.10
C VAL A 65 -0.94 6.33 10.04
N GLU A 66 -0.32 7.04 10.99
CA GLU A 66 -0.25 8.50 11.02
C GLU A 66 0.62 9.07 9.88
N GLN A 67 1.56 8.28 9.36
CA GLN A 67 2.47 8.62 8.25
C GLN A 67 1.90 8.18 6.88
N TYR A 68 0.57 8.20 6.74
CA TYR A 68 -0.09 7.82 5.49
C TYR A 68 0.41 8.63 4.28
N ASP A 69 0.67 9.92 4.45
CA ASP A 69 1.09 10.79 3.36
C ASP A 69 2.50 10.42 2.85
N GLU A 70 3.41 10.01 3.74
CA GLU A 70 4.73 9.47 3.40
C GLU A 70 4.62 8.14 2.67
N ALA A 71 3.77 7.22 3.17
CA ALA A 71 3.52 5.94 2.52
C ALA A 71 2.93 6.13 1.11
N TRP A 72 2.01 7.08 0.94
CA TRP A 72 1.44 7.42 -0.36
C TRP A 72 2.49 7.98 -1.33
N LYS A 73 3.32 8.92 -0.89
CA LYS A 73 4.44 9.44 -1.69
C LYS A 73 5.38 8.31 -2.12
N GLN A 74 5.66 7.38 -1.22
CA GLN A 74 6.51 6.22 -1.52
C GLN A 74 5.90 5.30 -2.57
N LEU A 75 4.60 5.01 -2.47
CA LEU A 75 3.87 4.24 -3.47
C LEU A 75 3.95 4.91 -4.85
N GLN A 76 3.69 6.21 -4.93
CA GLN A 76 3.73 6.96 -6.19
C GLN A 76 5.15 7.01 -6.78
N ALA A 77 6.17 7.21 -5.95
CA ALA A 77 7.57 7.20 -6.39
C ALA A 77 7.97 5.85 -7.00
N TRP A 78 7.49 4.75 -6.42
CA TRP A 78 7.77 3.41 -6.94
C TRP A 78 6.94 3.03 -8.16
N ARG A 79 5.72 3.53 -8.31
CA ARG A 79 4.88 3.29 -9.50
C ARG A 79 5.36 4.03 -10.75
N LEU A 80 6.09 5.13 -10.57
CA LEU A 80 6.63 5.96 -11.66
C LEU A 80 8.08 5.61 -12.04
N SER A 81 8.69 4.66 -11.32
CA SER A 81 10.07 4.20 -11.53
C SER A 81 10.13 3.00 -12.46
#